data_AF-L8LMQ4-F1
#
_entry.id   AF-L8LMQ4-F1
#
_cell.length_a   1.000
_cell.length_b   1.000
_cell.length_c   1.000
_cell.angle_alpha   90.00
_cell.angle_beta   90.00
_cell.angle_gamma   90.00
#
_symmetry.space_group_name_H-M   'P 1'
#
loop_
_entity.id
_entity.type
_entity.pdbx_description
1 polymer ?
#
loop_
_entity_poly.entity_id
_entity_poly.type
_entity_poly.pdbx_seq_one_letter_code
_entity_poly.pdbx_strand_id
1 'polypeptide(L)'
;MSINETATGPDSVAITGTASGEGSQGVLGKGDAVGVRGDGTTWHGVAGISTSTTGGAGVYGSGNPGAGVQGTSTKWIGVYGETAGIENGPAGVWGEHKGAGIGVKAISNTGVGLVAFSNGKAAIFQGIVEVTGNVEVTGDIRLTNADCAEDFDVVCMEKVELGNVMVIDSEGALRPSEQAYDKRVAGVVSGAGDYKPGLILDKQESSHNRMPIALIGKVYCKVDAQYGMIEVGDLLTTSATPGHAMKANDPIKAFGSVLGKALQPLKEGQGLIRILVSLQ
;
A
#
# COMPACT_ATOMS: atom_id res chain seq x y z
N MET A 1 -58.69 18.01 7.05
CA MET A 1 -58.68 18.47 8.45
C MET A 1 -57.22 18.65 8.83
N SER A 2 -56.79 19.87 9.15
CA SER A 2 -55.42 20.16 9.58
C SER A 2 -55.39 20.28 11.10
N ILE A 3 -54.36 19.70 11.73
CA ILE A 3 -54.05 19.96 13.15
C ILE A 3 -53.06 21.13 13.16
N ASN A 4 -53.47 22.28 13.69
CA ASN A 4 -52.65 23.49 13.80
C ASN A 4 -52.50 23.85 15.28
N GLU A 5 -51.56 23.21 15.97
CA GLU A 5 -51.29 23.47 17.40
C GLU A 5 -50.12 24.44 17.56
N THR A 6 -50.18 25.33 18.55
CA THR A 6 -49.09 26.25 18.91
C THR A 6 -48.86 26.21 20.41
N ALA A 7 -47.62 25.97 20.83
CA ALA A 7 -47.20 26.03 22.23
C ALA A 7 -46.11 27.10 22.39
N THR A 8 -46.16 27.88 23.47
CA THR A 8 -45.23 28.99 23.73
C THR A 8 -44.72 28.97 25.17
N GLY A 9 -43.45 29.33 25.39
CA GLY A 9 -42.80 29.36 26.71
C GLY A 9 -41.56 28.45 26.75
N PRO A 10 -40.73 28.52 27.82
CA PRO A 10 -39.65 27.55 28.02
C PRO A 10 -40.22 26.14 28.14
N ASP A 11 -39.52 25.16 27.54
CA ASP A 11 -39.84 23.72 27.59
C ASP A 11 -41.23 23.30 27.05
N SER A 12 -41.85 24.15 26.22
CA SER A 12 -43.20 23.88 25.69
C SER A 12 -43.21 22.76 24.63
N VAL A 13 -44.15 21.82 24.74
CA VAL A 13 -44.38 20.72 23.77
C VAL A 13 -45.76 20.87 23.13
N ALA A 14 -45.83 20.93 21.80
CA ALA A 14 -47.10 21.10 21.07
C ALA A 14 -47.84 19.77 20.82
N ILE A 15 -47.12 18.71 20.43
CA ILE A 15 -47.70 17.39 20.09
C ILE A 15 -46.79 16.29 20.62
N THR A 16 -47.38 15.29 21.30
CA THR A 16 -46.70 14.06 21.73
C THR A 16 -47.45 12.84 21.16
N GLY A 17 -46.77 12.03 20.34
CA GLY A 17 -47.26 10.73 19.89
C GLY A 17 -46.53 9.60 20.60
N THR A 18 -47.27 8.68 21.24
CA THR A 18 -46.68 7.50 21.91
C THR A 18 -47.29 6.24 21.33
N ALA A 19 -46.44 5.31 20.92
CA ALA A 19 -46.82 3.96 20.52
C ALA A 19 -45.91 2.96 21.26
N SER A 20 -46.45 1.80 21.63
CA SER A 20 -45.74 0.77 22.39
C SER A 20 -45.88 -0.61 21.75
N GLY A 21 -44.93 -1.51 22.02
CA GLY A 21 -44.85 -2.84 21.40
C GLY A 21 -43.86 -2.91 20.23
N GLU A 22 -43.56 -4.14 19.79
CA GLU A 22 -42.63 -4.43 18.68
C GLU A 22 -43.12 -3.80 17.37
N GLY A 23 -42.24 -3.11 16.66
CA GLY A 23 -42.55 -2.47 15.37
C GLY A 23 -43.46 -1.24 15.43
N SER A 24 -43.75 -0.72 16.62
CA SER A 24 -44.64 0.43 16.79
C SER A 24 -44.06 1.73 16.20
N GLN A 25 -44.93 2.56 15.61
CA GLN A 25 -44.59 3.87 15.04
C GLN A 25 -45.37 4.95 15.78
N GLY A 26 -44.67 5.80 16.55
CA GLY A 26 -45.32 6.90 17.28
C GLY A 26 -45.90 7.98 16.37
N VAL A 27 -45.21 8.27 15.26
CA VAL A 27 -45.63 9.24 14.22
C VAL A 27 -45.17 8.73 12.85
N LEU A 28 -46.07 8.75 11.85
CA LEU A 28 -45.77 8.43 10.45
C LEU A 28 -46.09 9.63 9.55
N GLY A 29 -45.06 10.34 9.09
CA GLY A 29 -45.21 11.44 8.12
C GLY A 29 -45.11 10.92 6.68
N LYS A 30 -46.08 11.30 5.83
CA LYS A 30 -46.09 11.00 4.39
C LYS A 30 -46.36 12.29 3.61
N GLY A 31 -45.59 12.53 2.56
CA GLY A 31 -45.77 13.67 1.66
C GLY A 31 -45.06 13.41 0.33
N ASP A 32 -45.58 14.00 -0.75
CA ASP A 32 -45.10 13.74 -2.11
C ASP A 32 -43.69 14.33 -2.37
N ALA A 33 -43.27 15.30 -1.56
CA ALA A 33 -41.93 15.87 -1.58
C ALA A 33 -41.19 15.68 -0.25
N VAL A 34 -41.78 16.16 0.85
CA VAL A 34 -41.22 16.06 2.20
C VAL A 34 -42.26 15.42 3.13
N GLY A 35 -41.93 14.26 3.70
CA GLY A 35 -42.80 13.59 4.67
C GLY A 35 -42.80 14.26 6.04
N VAL A 36 -41.61 14.67 6.51
CA VAL A 36 -41.41 15.39 7.78
C VAL A 36 -40.32 16.44 7.58
N ARG A 37 -40.58 17.68 8.02
CA ARG A 37 -39.61 18.78 8.06
C ARG A 37 -39.49 19.29 9.49
N GLY A 38 -38.26 19.47 9.96
CA GLY A 38 -37.96 20.16 11.21
C GLY A 38 -37.09 21.38 10.94
N ASP A 39 -37.53 22.55 11.41
CA ASP A 39 -36.80 23.82 11.30
C ASP A 39 -36.41 24.29 12.71
N GLY A 40 -35.11 24.38 12.97
CA GLY A 40 -34.56 24.90 14.22
C GLY A 40 -33.80 26.20 13.95
N THR A 41 -34.09 27.25 14.72
CA THR A 41 -33.43 28.57 14.55
C THR A 41 -32.25 28.77 15.50
N THR A 42 -32.25 28.06 16.62
CA THR A 42 -31.20 28.17 17.65
C THR A 42 -30.38 26.90 17.77
N TRP A 43 -30.98 25.72 17.54
CA TRP A 43 -30.32 24.43 17.69
C TRP A 43 -30.81 23.40 16.67
N HIS A 44 -30.90 22.11 17.02
CA HIS A 44 -31.26 21.06 16.08
C HIS A 44 -32.66 21.26 15.51
N GLY A 45 -32.81 21.26 14.18
CA GLY A 45 -34.13 21.21 13.54
C GLY A 45 -34.82 19.85 13.73
N VAL A 46 -34.03 18.76 13.77
CA VAL A 46 -34.47 17.40 14.11
C VAL A 46 -33.37 16.73 14.93
N ALA A 47 -33.73 16.06 16.03
CA ALA A 47 -32.82 15.25 16.84
C ALA A 47 -33.32 13.80 16.86
N GLY A 48 -32.50 12.87 16.36
CA GLY A 48 -32.75 11.43 16.46
C GLY A 48 -31.93 10.82 17.59
N ILE A 49 -32.60 10.43 18.67
CA ILE A 49 -31.98 9.87 19.87
C ILE A 49 -32.51 8.46 20.06
N SER A 50 -31.62 7.48 20.18
CA SER A 50 -31.97 6.12 20.59
C SER A 50 -31.28 5.80 21.91
N THR A 51 -32.04 5.31 22.88
CA THR A 51 -31.53 4.83 24.18
C THR A 51 -31.52 3.29 24.25
N SER A 52 -31.70 2.62 23.11
CA SER A 52 -31.71 1.17 23.05
C SER A 52 -30.35 0.60 23.48
N THR A 53 -30.37 -0.42 24.34
CA THR A 53 -29.18 -1.11 24.85
C THR A 53 -28.80 -2.35 24.04
N THR A 54 -29.68 -2.79 23.13
CA THR A 54 -29.47 -3.95 22.26
C THR A 54 -29.11 -3.57 20.83
N GLY A 55 -28.97 -2.27 20.55
CA GLY A 55 -28.63 -1.70 19.25
C GLY A 55 -29.74 -0.83 18.64
N GLY A 56 -29.43 -0.17 17.53
CA GLY A 56 -30.34 0.71 16.80
C GLY A 56 -29.68 2.05 16.43
N ALA A 57 -30.23 2.72 15.42
CA ALA A 57 -29.76 4.03 14.99
C ALA A 57 -30.69 5.13 15.54
N GLY A 58 -30.13 6.22 16.06
CA GLY A 58 -30.94 7.41 16.40
C GLY A 58 -31.60 8.01 15.15
N VAL A 59 -30.94 7.90 13.99
CA VAL A 59 -31.47 8.24 12.66
C VAL A 59 -31.06 7.14 11.68
N TYR A 60 -32.01 6.60 10.93
CA TYR A 60 -31.75 5.68 9.82
C TYR A 60 -32.19 6.34 8.51
N GLY A 61 -31.25 6.51 7.58
CA GLY A 61 -31.50 7.04 6.25
C GLY A 61 -31.27 5.99 5.18
N SER A 62 -32.23 5.83 4.26
CA SER A 62 -32.13 4.94 3.10
C SER A 62 -32.66 5.67 1.87
N GLY A 63 -31.95 5.54 0.75
CA GLY A 63 -32.26 6.26 -0.47
C GLY A 63 -32.15 5.35 -1.69
N ASN A 64 -33.08 5.53 -2.63
CA ASN A 64 -33.05 4.90 -3.94
C ASN A 64 -33.79 5.82 -4.93
N PRO A 65 -33.12 6.37 -5.97
CA PRO A 65 -31.71 6.20 -6.34
C PRO A 65 -30.75 7.15 -5.61
N GLY A 66 -31.27 8.08 -4.81
CA GLY A 66 -30.49 9.12 -4.14
C GLY A 66 -29.73 8.64 -2.89
N ALA A 67 -28.96 9.55 -2.28
CA ALA A 67 -28.27 9.28 -1.02
C ALA A 67 -29.27 8.97 0.10
N GLY A 68 -28.94 8.00 0.96
CA GLY A 68 -29.74 7.72 2.16
C GLY A 68 -29.63 8.82 3.22
N VAL A 69 -28.44 9.43 3.35
CA VAL A 69 -28.18 10.59 4.22
C VAL A 69 -27.25 11.55 3.50
N GLN A 70 -27.58 12.85 3.51
CA GLN A 70 -26.76 13.91 2.93
C GLN A 70 -26.55 15.02 3.98
N GLY A 71 -25.31 15.19 4.44
CA GLY A 71 -24.91 16.29 5.32
C GLY A 71 -24.21 17.40 4.53
N THR A 72 -24.65 18.64 4.71
CA THR A 72 -24.02 19.82 4.10
C THR A 72 -23.87 20.93 5.14
N SER A 73 -22.75 21.64 5.11
CA SER A 73 -22.50 22.80 5.97
C SER A 73 -21.70 23.83 5.20
N THR A 74 -22.06 25.11 5.36
CA THR A 74 -21.39 26.25 4.68
C THR A 74 -20.27 26.85 5.51
N LYS A 75 -20.17 26.48 6.79
CA LYS A 75 -19.24 27.10 7.75
C LYS A 75 -18.42 26.09 8.55
N TRP A 76 -18.92 24.88 8.74
CA TRP A 76 -18.35 23.92 9.69
C TRP A 76 -18.44 22.49 9.15
N ILE A 77 -18.50 21.51 10.04
CA ILE A 77 -18.55 20.09 9.72
C ILE A 77 -19.91 19.75 9.08
N GLY A 78 -19.90 19.16 7.88
CA GLY A 78 -21.11 18.66 7.22
C GLY A 78 -21.63 17.35 7.82
N VAL A 79 -20.71 16.45 8.20
CA VAL A 79 -20.99 15.17 8.89
C VAL A 79 -19.89 14.95 9.93
N TYR A 80 -20.28 14.79 11.20
CA TYR A 80 -19.39 14.48 12.31
C TYR A 80 -19.73 13.08 12.84
N GLY A 81 -18.75 12.18 12.85
CA GLY A 81 -18.88 10.83 13.39
C GLY A 81 -17.89 10.62 14.53
N GLU A 82 -18.40 10.29 15.71
CA GLU A 82 -17.61 10.05 16.91
C GLU A 82 -18.12 8.79 17.62
N THR A 83 -17.20 8.07 18.27
CA THR A 83 -17.53 6.95 19.15
C THR A 83 -16.63 6.98 20.37
N ALA A 84 -17.22 6.78 21.56
CA ALA A 84 -16.49 6.60 22.82
C ALA A 84 -16.24 5.10 23.14
N GLY A 85 -16.67 4.19 22.26
CA GLY A 85 -16.43 2.76 22.45
C GLY A 85 -14.94 2.46 22.44
N ILE A 86 -14.51 1.52 23.29
CA ILE A 86 -13.11 1.10 23.39
C ILE A 86 -12.92 -0.42 23.18
N GLU A 87 -14.01 -1.17 23.03
CA GLU A 87 -14.01 -2.62 22.88
C GLU A 87 -14.62 -3.02 21.54
N ASN A 88 -14.11 -4.11 20.95
CA ASN A 88 -14.68 -4.77 19.77
C ASN A 88 -14.73 -3.94 18.46
N GLY A 89 -13.78 -3.00 18.27
CA GLY A 89 -13.58 -2.30 16.99
C GLY A 89 -14.63 -1.24 16.63
N PRO A 90 -15.00 -0.33 17.54
CA PRO A 90 -15.94 0.74 17.24
C PRO A 90 -15.35 1.71 16.21
N ALA A 91 -16.19 2.24 15.33
CA ALA A 91 -15.81 3.21 14.32
C ALA A 91 -16.72 4.44 14.39
N GLY A 92 -16.14 5.63 14.45
CA GLY A 92 -16.92 6.87 14.35
C GLY A 92 -17.58 7.03 12.99
N VAL A 93 -16.93 6.52 11.93
CA VAL A 93 -17.48 6.41 10.57
C VAL A 93 -17.06 5.06 9.98
N TRP A 94 -18.03 4.28 9.53
CA TRP A 94 -17.81 3.02 8.81
C TRP A 94 -18.38 3.14 7.39
N GLY A 95 -17.52 3.03 6.38
CA GLY A 95 -17.90 3.07 4.97
C GLY A 95 -17.61 1.76 4.28
N GLU A 96 -18.60 1.19 3.59
CA GLU A 96 -18.43 -0.02 2.80
C GLU A 96 -19.11 0.14 1.43
N HIS A 97 -18.41 -0.26 0.37
CA HIS A 97 -18.96 -0.36 -0.98
C HIS A 97 -18.89 -1.82 -1.44
N LYS A 98 -20.01 -2.38 -1.89
CA LYS A 98 -20.12 -3.82 -2.21
C LYS A 98 -19.69 -4.19 -3.64
N GLY A 99 -19.50 -3.21 -4.51
CA GLY A 99 -19.17 -3.41 -5.92
C GLY A 99 -17.80 -2.87 -6.31
N ALA A 100 -17.56 -2.79 -7.62
CA ALA A 100 -16.45 -2.01 -8.16
C ALA A 100 -16.76 -0.51 -7.97
N GLY A 101 -15.80 0.29 -7.51
CA GLY A 101 -15.98 1.72 -7.32
C GLY A 101 -15.17 2.28 -6.16
N ILE A 102 -15.54 3.50 -5.74
CA ILE A 102 -14.86 4.23 -4.67
C ILE A 102 -15.65 4.05 -3.38
N GLY A 103 -15.04 3.43 -2.37
CA GLY A 103 -15.66 3.31 -1.04
C GLY A 103 -15.71 4.65 -0.29
N VAL A 104 -14.61 5.42 -0.33
CA VAL A 104 -14.51 6.75 0.27
C VAL A 104 -13.81 7.69 -0.70
N LYS A 105 -14.44 8.83 -0.99
CA LYS A 105 -13.88 9.87 -1.85
C LYS A 105 -13.60 11.13 -1.04
N ALA A 106 -12.33 11.52 -0.93
CA ALA A 106 -11.91 12.72 -0.21
C ALA A 106 -11.30 13.72 -1.22
N ILE A 107 -11.81 14.95 -1.26
CA ILE A 107 -11.41 15.98 -2.22
C ILE A 107 -11.26 17.31 -1.48
N SER A 108 -10.15 18.01 -1.71
CA SER A 108 -9.93 19.38 -1.27
C SER A 108 -9.26 20.16 -2.40
N ASN A 109 -9.71 21.39 -2.66
CA ASN A 109 -9.18 22.18 -3.79
C ASN A 109 -7.78 22.73 -3.52
N THR A 110 -7.53 23.19 -2.31
CA THR A 110 -6.27 23.87 -1.94
C THR A 110 -5.68 23.40 -0.61
N GLY A 111 -6.42 22.58 0.15
CA GLY A 111 -6.01 22.10 1.46
C GLY A 111 -5.64 20.62 1.44
N VAL A 112 -5.64 20.02 2.62
CA VAL A 112 -5.43 18.58 2.78
C VAL A 112 -6.72 17.84 2.45
N GLY A 113 -6.67 16.92 1.47
CA GLY A 113 -7.82 16.09 1.10
C GLY A 113 -8.21 15.08 2.18
N LEU A 114 -7.20 14.47 2.82
CA LEU A 114 -7.37 13.49 3.89
C LEU A 114 -6.23 13.62 4.90
N VAL A 115 -6.56 13.64 6.19
CA VAL A 115 -5.60 13.61 7.28
C VAL A 115 -6.01 12.54 8.29
N ALA A 116 -5.03 11.80 8.82
CA ALA A 116 -5.23 10.78 9.84
C ALA A 116 -4.22 10.96 10.96
N PHE A 117 -4.70 11.03 12.19
CA PHE A 117 -3.87 11.17 13.39
C PHE A 117 -4.01 9.92 14.27
N SER A 118 -2.89 9.39 14.75
CA SER A 118 -2.85 8.23 15.64
C SER A 118 -1.52 8.20 16.37
N ASN A 119 -1.52 7.80 17.65
CA ASN A 119 -0.29 7.47 18.38
C ASN A 119 0.30 6.11 17.95
N GLY A 120 -0.46 5.31 17.19
CA GLY A 120 -0.03 4.05 16.61
C GLY A 120 0.07 4.13 15.09
N LYS A 121 -0.62 3.23 14.39
CA LYS A 121 -0.73 3.29 12.92
C LYS A 121 -1.83 4.28 12.55
N ALA A 122 -1.50 5.29 11.75
CA ALA A 122 -2.48 6.23 11.22
C ALA A 122 -3.38 5.61 10.14
N ALA A 123 -2.85 4.64 9.39
CA ALA A 123 -3.58 3.88 8.38
C ALA A 123 -2.99 2.48 8.18
N ILE A 124 -3.82 1.55 7.69
CA ILE A 124 -3.42 0.23 7.21
C ILE A 124 -4.07 0.04 5.84
N PHE A 125 -3.25 -0.29 4.84
CA PHE A 125 -3.71 -0.54 3.48
C PHE A 125 -3.41 -1.98 3.09
N GLN A 126 -4.42 -2.68 2.57
CA GLN A 126 -4.26 -4.01 1.97
C GLN A 126 -4.57 -3.91 0.49
N GLY A 127 -3.54 -4.09 -0.35
CA GLY A 127 -3.62 -3.91 -1.80
C GLY A 127 -2.53 -2.97 -2.33
N ILE A 128 -2.66 -2.58 -3.59
CA ILE A 128 -1.76 -1.60 -4.22
C ILE A 128 -2.17 -0.19 -3.77
N VAL A 129 -1.19 0.63 -3.40
CA VAL A 129 -1.37 2.05 -3.14
C VAL A 129 -0.74 2.83 -4.29
N GLU A 130 -1.57 3.50 -5.08
CA GLU A 130 -1.12 4.36 -6.18
C GLU A 130 -1.03 5.81 -5.71
N VAL A 131 0.13 6.46 -5.94
CA VAL A 131 0.37 7.86 -5.62
C VAL A 131 0.82 8.56 -6.90
N THR A 132 0.00 9.46 -7.42
CA THR A 132 0.28 10.22 -8.66
C THR A 132 1.13 11.48 -8.41
N GLY A 133 1.34 11.83 -7.15
CA GLY A 133 2.25 12.88 -6.71
C GLY A 133 3.48 12.32 -6.00
N ASN A 134 4.02 13.09 -5.06
CA ASN A 134 5.18 12.69 -4.27
C ASN A 134 4.76 12.08 -2.93
N VAL A 135 5.59 11.16 -2.42
CA VAL A 135 5.50 10.67 -1.04
C VAL A 135 6.60 11.35 -0.23
N GLU A 136 6.21 12.22 0.71
CA GLU A 136 7.14 12.83 1.67
C GLU A 136 7.05 12.10 3.02
N VAL A 137 8.21 11.66 3.53
CA VAL A 137 8.32 10.94 4.80
C VAL A 137 9.40 11.60 5.65
N THR A 138 9.02 12.09 6.84
CA THR A 138 9.94 12.75 7.76
C THR A 138 10.67 11.78 8.71
N GLY A 139 10.16 10.55 8.81
CA GLY A 139 10.83 9.42 9.47
C GLY A 139 11.36 8.41 8.46
N ASP A 140 11.42 7.14 8.88
CA ASP A 140 11.95 6.06 8.04
C ASP A 140 10.88 5.41 7.15
N ILE A 141 11.29 5.02 5.94
CA ILE A 141 10.55 4.04 5.12
C ILE A 141 11.07 2.64 5.46
N ARG A 142 10.20 1.80 6.00
CA ARG A 142 10.55 0.41 6.38
C ARG A 142 10.05 -0.57 5.32
N LEU A 143 10.99 -1.07 4.50
CA LEU A 143 10.75 -2.14 3.54
C LEU A 143 11.20 -3.47 4.18
N THR A 144 10.32 -4.47 4.20
CA THR A 144 10.57 -5.76 4.91
C THR A 144 11.34 -6.78 4.06
N ASN A 145 11.50 -6.47 2.79
CA ASN A 145 12.21 -7.28 1.80
C ASN A 145 13.70 -6.85 1.75
N ALA A 146 14.49 -7.44 0.85
CA ALA A 146 15.95 -7.40 0.93
C ALA A 146 16.60 -6.27 0.12
N ASP A 147 16.76 -6.47 -1.19
CA ASP A 147 17.58 -5.64 -2.07
C ASP A 147 16.83 -4.45 -2.67
N CYS A 148 17.60 -3.48 -3.17
CA CYS A 148 17.11 -2.46 -4.08
C CYS A 148 17.44 -2.90 -5.50
N ALA A 149 16.40 -3.16 -6.28
CA ALA A 149 16.48 -3.60 -7.66
C ALA A 149 15.91 -2.54 -8.60
N GLU A 150 16.31 -2.62 -9.86
CA GLU A 150 15.70 -1.87 -10.96
C GLU A 150 15.34 -2.87 -12.06
N ASP A 151 14.20 -2.67 -12.72
CA ASP A 151 13.81 -3.49 -13.85
C ASP A 151 14.67 -3.09 -15.07
N PHE A 152 15.37 -4.05 -15.68
CA PHE A 152 16.14 -3.84 -16.90
C PHE A 152 15.59 -4.65 -18.05
N ASP A 153 15.76 -4.16 -19.28
CA ASP A 153 15.51 -4.95 -20.48
C ASP A 153 16.52 -6.11 -20.56
N VAL A 154 16.03 -7.32 -20.81
CA VAL A 154 16.85 -8.53 -20.85
C VAL A 154 16.70 -9.25 -22.18
N VAL A 155 17.83 -9.61 -22.77
CA VAL A 155 17.90 -10.46 -23.96
C VAL A 155 18.21 -11.91 -23.57
N CYS A 156 17.88 -12.87 -24.45
CA CYS A 156 18.07 -14.30 -24.23
C CYS A 156 17.37 -14.83 -22.96
N MET A 157 16.14 -14.36 -22.71
CA MET A 157 15.35 -14.67 -21.51
C MET A 157 15.20 -16.15 -21.19
N GLU A 158 15.20 -17.01 -22.22
CA GLU A 158 15.14 -18.46 -22.08
C GLU A 158 16.35 -19.05 -21.32
N LYS A 159 17.41 -18.28 -21.13
CA LYS A 159 18.63 -18.65 -20.40
C LYS A 159 18.78 -17.94 -19.05
N VAL A 160 17.80 -17.11 -18.67
CA VAL A 160 17.90 -16.24 -17.49
C VAL A 160 17.10 -16.85 -16.35
N GLU A 161 17.79 -17.06 -15.23
CA GLU A 161 17.24 -17.59 -14.00
C GLU A 161 17.57 -16.66 -12.82
N LEU A 162 16.76 -16.75 -11.77
CA LEU A 162 16.99 -15.98 -10.55
C LEU A 162 18.38 -16.30 -9.97
N GLY A 163 19.07 -15.26 -9.51
CA GLY A 163 20.44 -15.35 -9.04
C GLY A 163 21.50 -15.37 -10.14
N ASN A 164 21.15 -15.29 -11.43
CA ASN A 164 22.15 -15.11 -12.48
C ASN A 164 22.85 -13.74 -12.36
N VAL A 165 24.16 -13.73 -12.59
CA VAL A 165 24.95 -12.52 -12.76
C VAL A 165 24.76 -11.99 -14.18
N MET A 166 24.44 -10.70 -14.28
CA MET A 166 24.10 -10.05 -15.55
C MET A 166 25.16 -9.02 -15.93
N VAL A 167 25.39 -8.87 -17.23
CA VAL A 167 26.28 -7.85 -17.81
C VAL A 167 25.52 -7.01 -18.84
N ILE A 168 25.94 -5.76 -18.99
CA ILE A 168 25.44 -4.82 -20.00
C ILE A 168 26.00 -5.23 -21.37
N ASP A 169 25.13 -5.32 -22.39
CA ASP A 169 25.53 -5.54 -23.78
C ASP A 169 25.89 -4.23 -24.52
N SER A 170 26.09 -4.29 -25.83
CA SER A 170 26.46 -3.12 -26.63
C SER A 170 25.30 -2.14 -26.86
N GLU A 171 24.07 -2.60 -26.67
CA GLU A 171 22.83 -1.86 -26.90
C GLU A 171 22.24 -1.30 -25.59
N GLY A 172 22.80 -1.70 -24.44
CA GLY A 172 22.39 -1.25 -23.11
C GLY A 172 21.41 -2.19 -22.40
N ALA A 173 21.03 -3.29 -23.04
CA ALA A 173 20.23 -4.35 -22.41
C ALA A 173 21.14 -5.31 -21.63
N LEU A 174 20.53 -6.19 -20.84
CA LEU A 174 21.26 -7.14 -20.02
C LEU A 174 21.18 -8.56 -20.56
N ARG A 175 22.26 -9.31 -20.34
CA ARG A 175 22.35 -10.74 -20.63
C ARG A 175 23.18 -11.44 -19.55
N PRO A 176 23.07 -12.78 -19.42
CA PRO A 176 23.92 -13.54 -18.52
C PRO A 176 25.41 -13.26 -18.78
N SER A 177 26.21 -13.14 -17.71
CA SER A 177 27.66 -12.98 -17.83
C SER A 177 28.31 -14.24 -18.38
N GLU A 178 29.23 -14.15 -19.34
CA GLU A 178 29.92 -15.32 -19.91
C GLU A 178 31.46 -15.20 -19.85
N GLN A 179 31.96 -14.09 -19.30
CA GLN A 179 33.38 -13.78 -19.26
C GLN A 179 33.81 -13.47 -17.83
N ALA A 180 34.94 -14.05 -17.42
CA ALA A 180 35.56 -13.75 -16.14
C ALA A 180 36.06 -12.29 -16.10
N TYR A 181 35.82 -11.59 -14.98
CA TYR A 181 36.23 -10.20 -14.78
C TYR A 181 35.67 -9.21 -15.83
N ASP A 182 34.40 -9.39 -16.22
CA ASP A 182 33.72 -8.47 -17.13
C ASP A 182 33.37 -7.18 -16.40
N LYS A 183 33.91 -6.05 -16.88
CA LYS A 183 33.68 -4.72 -16.31
C LYS A 183 32.28 -4.17 -16.56
N ARG A 184 31.49 -4.85 -17.39
CA ARG A 184 30.10 -4.50 -17.68
C ARG A 184 29.12 -5.16 -16.72
N VAL A 185 29.60 -5.77 -15.63
CA VAL A 185 28.73 -6.38 -14.62
C VAL A 185 27.71 -5.36 -14.11
N ALA A 186 26.43 -5.72 -14.22
CA ALA A 186 25.32 -4.84 -13.90
C ALA A 186 24.65 -5.19 -12.56
N GLY A 187 24.79 -6.44 -12.10
CA GLY A 187 24.13 -6.92 -10.89
C GLY A 187 23.71 -8.38 -11.01
N VAL A 188 22.74 -8.76 -10.17
CA VAL A 188 22.21 -10.13 -10.09
C VAL A 188 20.70 -10.12 -10.25
N VAL A 189 20.12 -11.07 -10.98
CA VAL A 189 18.67 -11.23 -11.07
C VAL A 189 18.08 -11.48 -9.67
N SER A 190 17.24 -10.57 -9.18
CA SER A 190 16.68 -10.57 -7.83
C SER A 190 15.51 -11.55 -7.68
N GLY A 191 15.20 -11.96 -6.44
CA GLY A 191 14.02 -12.78 -6.12
C GLY A 191 14.30 -14.28 -5.89
N ALA A 192 15.57 -14.70 -5.94
CA ALA A 192 15.96 -16.07 -5.64
C ALA A 192 15.90 -16.40 -4.13
N GLY A 193 15.68 -17.67 -3.79
CA GLY A 193 15.67 -18.16 -2.41
C GLY A 193 14.56 -17.52 -1.56
N ASP A 194 14.91 -17.06 -0.35
CA ASP A 194 14.02 -16.34 0.56
C ASP A 194 14.12 -14.80 0.43
N TYR A 195 14.92 -14.29 -0.52
CA TYR A 195 15.04 -12.85 -0.78
C TYR A 195 14.10 -12.40 -1.89
N LYS A 196 13.42 -11.30 -1.62
CA LYS A 196 12.61 -10.55 -2.56
C LYS A 196 13.13 -9.11 -2.60
N PRO A 197 13.00 -8.39 -3.72
CA PRO A 197 13.33 -6.97 -3.77
C PRO A 197 12.41 -6.18 -2.83
N GLY A 198 13.02 -5.26 -2.07
CA GLY A 198 12.29 -4.31 -1.23
C GLY A 198 11.88 -3.05 -1.97
N LEU A 199 12.68 -2.64 -2.94
CA LEU A 199 12.39 -1.55 -3.85
C LEU A 199 12.67 -2.04 -5.27
N ILE A 200 11.72 -1.83 -6.18
CA ILE A 200 11.90 -2.04 -7.61
C ILE A 200 11.73 -0.68 -8.28
N LEU A 201 12.79 -0.19 -8.92
CA LEU A 201 12.80 1.03 -9.71
C LEU A 201 12.48 0.72 -11.18
N ASP A 202 12.00 1.74 -11.91
CA ASP A 202 11.66 1.68 -13.34
C ASP A 202 10.71 0.54 -13.75
N LYS A 203 9.79 0.18 -12.84
CA LYS A 203 8.75 -0.80 -13.14
C LYS A 203 7.73 -0.22 -14.10
N GLN A 204 7.70 -0.73 -15.32
CA GLN A 204 6.79 -0.29 -16.37
C GLN A 204 6.13 -1.48 -17.08
N GLU A 205 4.92 -1.28 -17.61
CA GLU A 205 4.36 -2.20 -18.59
C GLU A 205 5.09 -1.99 -19.92
N SER A 206 5.92 -2.95 -20.31
CA SER A 206 6.73 -2.87 -21.52
C SER A 206 6.47 -4.08 -22.42
N SER A 207 6.64 -3.90 -23.73
CA SER A 207 6.64 -5.02 -24.69
C SER A 207 7.91 -5.88 -24.61
N HIS A 208 8.93 -5.41 -23.90
CA HIS A 208 10.18 -6.13 -23.65
C HIS A 208 10.09 -6.93 -22.37
N ASN A 209 10.82 -8.05 -22.33
CA ASN A 209 10.96 -8.84 -21.12
C ASN A 209 11.90 -8.10 -20.17
N ARG A 210 11.34 -7.58 -19.06
CA ARG A 210 12.12 -6.92 -18.01
C ARG A 210 12.23 -7.80 -16.78
N MET A 211 13.38 -7.73 -16.12
CA MET A 211 13.64 -8.47 -14.88
C MET A 211 14.24 -7.54 -13.83
N PRO A 212 13.89 -7.73 -12.54
CA PRO A 212 14.47 -6.94 -11.46
C PRO A 212 15.92 -7.38 -11.21
N ILE A 213 16.85 -6.44 -11.33
CA ILE A 213 18.28 -6.67 -11.11
C ILE A 213 18.69 -5.98 -9.81
N ALA A 214 19.19 -6.75 -8.85
CA ALA A 214 19.73 -6.26 -7.61
C ALA A 214 20.97 -5.40 -7.89
N LEU A 215 20.89 -4.11 -7.57
CA LEU A 215 21.99 -3.14 -7.70
C LEU A 215 22.74 -2.97 -6.38
N ILE A 216 22.02 -3.11 -5.26
CA ILE A 216 22.56 -3.01 -3.91
C ILE A 216 21.73 -3.83 -2.93
N GLY A 217 22.40 -4.44 -1.95
CA GLY A 217 21.74 -5.16 -0.86
C GLY A 217 22.00 -6.67 -0.92
N LYS A 218 21.19 -7.42 -0.16
CA LYS A 218 21.37 -8.88 -0.03
C LYS A 218 20.58 -9.60 -1.12
N VAL A 219 21.26 -10.43 -1.90
CA VAL A 219 20.65 -11.26 -2.95
C VAL A 219 21.25 -12.66 -2.93
N TYR A 220 20.51 -13.63 -3.46
CA TYR A 220 21.11 -14.92 -3.80
C TYR A 220 21.77 -14.83 -5.17
N CYS A 221 23.01 -15.28 -5.26
CA CYS A 221 23.81 -15.28 -6.47
C CYS A 221 24.26 -16.70 -6.78
N LYS A 222 24.16 -17.08 -8.05
CA LYS A 222 24.80 -18.28 -8.56
C LYS A 222 26.29 -18.04 -8.62
N VAL A 223 27.05 -18.98 -8.07
CA VAL A 223 28.51 -18.89 -7.98
C VAL A 223 29.13 -20.21 -8.38
N ASP A 224 30.35 -20.14 -8.90
CA ASP A 224 31.16 -21.28 -9.32
C ASP A 224 32.49 -21.29 -8.56
N ALA A 225 32.65 -22.24 -7.65
CA ALA A 225 33.84 -22.44 -6.84
C ALA A 225 34.92 -23.27 -7.55
N GLN A 226 34.73 -23.71 -8.80
CA GLN A 226 35.79 -24.33 -9.61
C GLN A 226 36.98 -23.37 -9.83
N TYR A 227 36.73 -22.06 -9.77
CA TYR A 227 37.74 -21.01 -9.92
C TYR A 227 38.34 -20.55 -8.58
N GLY A 228 37.96 -21.20 -7.48
CA GLY A 228 38.44 -20.93 -6.13
C GLY A 228 37.34 -21.08 -5.09
N MET A 229 37.67 -21.72 -3.96
CA MET A 229 36.80 -21.81 -2.81
C MET A 229 36.35 -20.42 -2.35
N ILE A 230 35.05 -20.27 -2.13
CA ILE A 230 34.42 -19.04 -1.67
C ILE A 230 34.24 -19.11 -0.15
N GLU A 231 34.75 -18.12 0.54
CA GLU A 231 34.61 -17.90 1.98
C GLU A 231 33.79 -16.63 2.24
N VAL A 232 33.24 -16.50 3.45
CA VAL A 232 32.49 -15.31 3.84
C VAL A 232 33.41 -14.09 3.81
N GLY A 233 32.97 -13.02 3.14
CA GLY A 233 33.71 -11.76 2.98
C GLY A 233 34.56 -11.67 1.70
N ASP A 234 34.72 -12.78 0.98
CA ASP A 234 35.42 -12.80 -0.31
C ASP A 234 34.76 -11.86 -1.31
N LEU A 235 35.59 -11.14 -2.08
CA LEU A 235 35.13 -10.39 -3.23
C LEU A 235 34.73 -11.36 -4.35
N LEU A 236 33.61 -11.06 -5.00
CA LEU A 236 33.08 -11.83 -6.12
C LEU A 236 33.07 -10.97 -7.39
N THR A 237 33.32 -11.63 -8.52
CA THR A 237 33.31 -11.05 -9.88
C THR A 237 32.58 -12.01 -10.82
N THR A 238 32.27 -11.61 -12.06
CA THR A 238 31.74 -12.54 -13.08
C THR A 238 32.68 -13.72 -13.34
N SER A 239 32.10 -14.88 -13.66
CA SER A 239 32.81 -16.11 -14.02
C SER A 239 32.82 -16.35 -15.53
N ALA A 240 33.65 -17.28 -15.99
CA ALA A 240 33.54 -17.87 -17.32
C ALA A 240 32.33 -18.84 -17.42
N THR A 241 31.80 -19.30 -16.29
CA THR A 241 30.55 -20.06 -16.23
C THR A 241 29.36 -19.12 -16.45
N PRO A 242 28.50 -19.35 -17.48
CA PRO A 242 27.40 -18.46 -17.82
C PRO A 242 26.48 -18.11 -16.65
N GLY A 243 26.28 -16.82 -16.40
CA GLY A 243 25.45 -16.26 -15.35
C GLY A 243 25.89 -16.59 -13.92
N HIS A 244 27.15 -17.00 -13.70
CA HIS A 244 27.70 -17.26 -12.37
C HIS A 244 28.75 -16.22 -11.99
N ALA A 245 28.89 -15.96 -10.70
CA ALA A 245 30.04 -15.28 -10.14
C ALA A 245 31.13 -16.28 -9.71
N MET A 246 32.34 -15.79 -9.50
CA MET A 246 33.46 -16.53 -8.93
C MET A 246 34.25 -15.63 -7.98
N LYS A 247 35.18 -16.22 -7.22
CA LYS A 247 36.09 -15.46 -6.34
C LYS A 247 36.99 -14.53 -7.17
N ALA A 248 37.04 -13.26 -6.79
CA ALA A 248 37.94 -12.27 -7.38
C ALA A 248 39.34 -12.39 -6.76
N ASN A 249 40.14 -13.32 -7.29
CA ASN A 249 41.50 -13.62 -6.82
C ASN A 249 42.61 -12.80 -7.51
N ASP A 250 42.29 -12.05 -8.57
CA ASP A 250 43.19 -11.14 -9.29
C ASP A 250 42.81 -9.68 -8.98
N PRO A 251 43.54 -9.00 -8.08
CA PRO A 251 43.23 -7.63 -7.69
C PRO A 251 43.31 -6.61 -8.84
N ILE A 252 44.12 -6.88 -9.87
CA ILE A 252 44.30 -5.96 -11.01
C ILE A 252 43.05 -6.03 -11.91
N LYS A 253 42.53 -7.23 -12.15
CA LYS A 253 41.33 -7.42 -12.95
C LYS A 253 40.04 -7.09 -12.19
N ALA A 254 40.04 -7.26 -10.88
CA ALA A 254 38.89 -6.97 -10.03
C ALA A 254 38.45 -5.50 -10.10
N PHE A 255 39.38 -4.57 -10.35
CA PHE A 255 39.03 -3.15 -10.45
C PHE A 255 38.02 -2.89 -11.60
N GLY A 256 36.81 -2.50 -11.22
CA GLY A 256 35.67 -2.26 -12.12
C GLY A 256 34.90 -3.52 -12.52
N SER A 257 35.17 -4.68 -11.94
CA SER A 257 34.40 -5.93 -12.19
C SER A 257 33.89 -6.60 -10.90
N VAL A 258 34.10 -5.97 -9.73
CA VAL A 258 33.58 -6.48 -8.45
C VAL A 258 32.06 -6.36 -8.45
N LEU A 259 31.40 -7.50 -8.24
CA LEU A 259 29.96 -7.59 -8.04
C LEU A 259 29.57 -7.30 -6.58
N GLY A 260 30.40 -7.75 -5.63
CA GLY A 260 30.10 -7.64 -4.21
C GLY A 260 30.89 -8.62 -3.36
N LYS A 261 30.33 -8.98 -2.20
CA LYS A 261 30.96 -9.87 -1.20
C LYS A 261 30.11 -11.08 -0.86
N ALA A 262 30.74 -12.24 -0.70
CA ALA A 262 30.06 -13.45 -0.25
C ALA A 262 29.58 -13.33 1.22
N LEU A 263 28.34 -13.73 1.48
CA LEU A 263 27.78 -13.87 2.84
C LEU A 263 27.66 -15.33 3.27
N GLN A 264 27.97 -16.26 2.37
CA GLN A 264 27.99 -17.70 2.61
C GLN A 264 29.18 -18.33 1.88
N PRO A 265 29.77 -19.40 2.43
CA PRO A 265 30.85 -20.11 1.77
C PRO A 265 30.33 -21.10 0.72
N LEU A 266 31.17 -21.42 -0.27
CA LEU A 266 31.01 -22.56 -1.17
C LEU A 266 32.38 -23.21 -1.39
N LYS A 267 32.51 -24.49 -1.02
CA LYS A 267 33.80 -25.21 -1.06
C LYS A 267 34.20 -25.62 -2.47
N GLU A 268 33.25 -26.14 -3.24
CA GLU A 268 33.46 -26.71 -4.57
C GLU A 268 32.18 -26.68 -5.40
N GLY A 269 32.32 -26.81 -6.72
CA GLY A 269 31.20 -26.88 -7.66
C GLY A 269 30.44 -25.56 -7.82
N GLN A 270 29.20 -25.66 -8.31
CA GLN A 270 28.30 -24.55 -8.51
C GLN A 270 27.22 -24.53 -7.42
N GLY A 271 26.80 -23.34 -7.00
CA GLY A 271 25.79 -23.20 -5.97
C GLY A 271 25.13 -21.84 -5.97
N LEU A 272 23.98 -21.76 -5.30
CA LEU A 272 23.28 -20.51 -5.05
C LEU A 272 23.59 -20.07 -3.62
N ILE A 273 24.29 -18.95 -3.46
CA ILE A 273 24.72 -18.44 -2.14
C ILE A 273 24.24 -17.01 -1.91
N ARG A 274 24.07 -16.62 -0.64
CA ARG A 274 23.81 -15.22 -0.27
C ARG A 274 25.07 -14.38 -0.48
N ILE A 275 24.89 -13.22 -1.09
CA ILE A 275 25.93 -12.21 -1.28
C ILE A 275 25.38 -10.83 -0.89
N LEU A 276 26.29 -9.91 -0.58
CA LEU A 276 26.01 -8.48 -0.51
C LEU A 276 26.47 -7.86 -1.83
N VAL A 277 25.52 -7.42 -2.66
CA VAL A 277 25.81 -6.67 -3.89
C VAL A 277 26.24 -5.26 -3.51
N SER A 278 27.35 -4.83 -4.10
CA SER A 278 27.87 -3.47 -3.98
C SER A 278 28.71 -3.21 -5.23
N LEU A 279 28.05 -2.81 -6.32
CA LEU A 279 28.70 -2.47 -7.57
C LEU A 279 29.58 -1.23 -7.34
N GLN A 280 30.88 -1.32 -7.67
CA GLN A 280 31.89 -0.27 -7.51
C GLN A 280 32.66 -0.03 -8.80
#